data_AF-A0A1J0AGB2-F1
#
_entry.id   AF-A0A1J0AGB2-F1
#
_cell.length_a   1.000
_cell.length_b   1.000
_cell.length_c   1.000
_cell.angle_alpha   90.00
_cell.angle_beta   90.00
_cell.angle_gamma   90.00
#
_symmetry.space_group_name_H-M   'P 1'
#
loop_
_entity.id
_entity.type
_entity.pdbx_description
1 polymer ?
#
loop_
_entity_poly.entity_id
_entity_poly.type
_entity_poly.pdbx_seq_one_letter_code
_entity_poly.pdbx_strand_id
1 'polypeptide(L)'
;MEKNGAWGMARDRTQHWFRLAVQMRGSVLPRIAPRIALFMAYSALIVLSRQMGWKIPISVLGELTSNVAYNLVLGLLLVFRTNSSYDRYWEGRKAWGQIVIALRNFARTIQVSIP
;
A
#
# COMPACT_ATOMS: atom_id res chain seq x y z
N MET A 1 4.81 44.81 2.56
CA MET A 1 4.70 44.10 1.27
C MET A 1 5.40 42.74 1.41
N GLU A 2 4.74 41.71 1.96
CA GLU A 2 5.31 40.35 1.97
C GLU A 2 4.22 39.31 2.29
N LYS A 3 3.45 38.88 1.29
CA LYS A 3 2.43 37.80 1.44
C LYS A 3 2.29 36.86 0.23
N ASN A 4 3.30 36.75 -0.63
CA ASN A 4 3.19 36.00 -1.89
C ASN A 4 4.09 34.74 -2.02
N GLY A 5 4.72 34.27 -0.94
CA GLY A 5 5.67 33.14 -0.99
C GLY A 5 5.11 31.75 -0.67
N ALA A 6 3.98 31.65 0.05
CA ALA A 6 3.51 30.37 0.61
C ALA A 6 2.61 29.54 -0.33
N TRP A 7 2.08 30.15 -1.40
CA TRP A 7 1.06 29.54 -2.26
C TRP A 7 1.63 28.82 -3.51
N GLY A 8 2.95 28.90 -3.75
CA GLY A 8 3.59 28.31 -4.93
C GLY A 8 3.94 26.82 -4.82
N MET A 9 4.25 26.30 -3.62
CA MET A 9 4.74 24.92 -3.45
C MET A 9 3.64 23.85 -3.34
N ALA A 10 2.38 24.23 -3.18
CA ALA A 10 1.28 23.29 -3.05
C ALA A 10 0.71 22.83 -4.42
N ARG A 11 0.99 23.56 -5.51
CA ARG A 11 0.31 23.37 -6.80
C ARG A 11 0.93 22.30 -7.68
N ASP A 12 2.17 21.91 -7.43
CA ASP A 12 2.92 20.97 -8.28
C ASP A 12 2.77 19.51 -7.80
N ARG A 13 2.35 19.31 -6.55
CA ARG A 13 2.25 17.99 -5.90
C ARG A 13 1.03 17.19 -6.35
N THR A 14 -0.08 17.85 -6.67
CA THR A 14 -1.38 17.22 -6.98
C THR A 14 -1.43 16.48 -8.32
N GLN A 15 -0.49 16.71 -9.24
CA GLN A 15 -0.45 16.03 -10.54
C GLN A 15 0.60 14.89 -10.58
N HIS A 16 1.46 14.80 -9.57
CA HIS A 16 2.55 13.84 -9.53
C HIS A 16 2.13 12.52 -8.86
N TRP A 17 1.29 12.58 -7.81
CA TRP A 17 0.84 11.38 -7.09
C TRP A 17 0.00 10.43 -7.95
N PHE A 18 -0.82 10.95 -8.88
CA PHE A 18 -1.60 10.10 -9.80
C PHE A 18 -0.71 9.39 -10.82
N ARG A 19 0.30 10.10 -11.36
CA ARG A 19 1.30 9.50 -12.25
C ARG A 19 2.16 8.44 -11.55
N LEU A 20 2.50 8.67 -10.28
CA LEU A 20 3.16 7.68 -9.43
C LEU A 20 2.27 6.46 -9.16
N ALA A 21 0.97 6.65 -8.93
CA ALA A 21 0.03 5.57 -8.68
C ALA A 21 -0.16 4.65 -9.91
N VAL A 22 -0.11 5.22 -11.13
CA VAL A 22 -0.28 4.49 -12.40
C VAL A 22 1.06 4.05 -13.01
N GLN A 23 2.18 4.31 -12.35
CA GLN A 23 3.49 3.94 -12.87
C GLN A 23 3.65 2.42 -12.91
N MET A 24 3.76 1.83 -14.10
CA MET A 24 3.78 0.37 -14.27
C MET A 24 5.09 -0.33 -13.84
N ARG A 25 6.19 0.41 -13.68
CA ARG A 25 7.49 -0.17 -13.30
C ARG A 25 7.55 -0.40 -11.79
N GLY A 26 7.49 -1.67 -11.38
CA GLY A 26 7.57 -2.08 -9.97
C GLY A 26 6.27 -1.95 -9.18
N SER A 27 5.15 -1.64 -9.85
CA SER A 27 3.86 -1.52 -9.17
C SER A 27 3.32 -2.88 -8.72
N VAL A 28 2.68 -2.89 -7.56
CA VAL A 28 1.95 -4.04 -7.01
C VAL A 28 0.62 -4.28 -7.75
N LEU A 29 0.13 -3.31 -8.52
CA LEU A 29 -1.12 -3.37 -9.28
C LEU A 29 -1.22 -4.59 -10.22
N PRO A 30 -0.28 -4.84 -11.15
CA PRO A 30 -0.37 -6.01 -12.04
C PRO A 30 -0.41 -7.34 -11.29
N ARG A 31 0.17 -7.41 -10.09
CA ARG A 31 0.15 -8.62 -9.26
C ARG A 31 -1.21 -8.88 -8.60
N ILE A 32 -1.98 -7.84 -8.27
CA ILE A 32 -3.33 -7.97 -7.67
C ILE A 32 -4.47 -7.83 -8.69
N ALA A 33 -4.20 -7.30 -9.88
CA ALA A 33 -5.14 -7.12 -10.98
C ALA A 33 -5.99 -8.35 -11.31
N PRO A 34 -5.45 -9.58 -11.44
CA PRO A 34 -6.29 -10.75 -11.75
C PRO A 34 -7.31 -11.04 -10.65
N ARG A 35 -6.99 -10.78 -9.38
CA ARG A 35 -7.92 -10.96 -8.25
C ARG A 35 -9.07 -9.96 -8.33
N ILE A 36 -8.74 -8.69 -8.62
CA ILE A 36 -9.74 -7.63 -8.79
C ILE A 36 -10.67 -7.94 -9.97
N ALA A 37 -10.11 -8.41 -11.09
CA ALA A 37 -10.89 -8.79 -12.26
C ALA A 37 -11.87 -9.94 -11.97
N LEU A 38 -11.46 -10.94 -11.19
CA LEU A 38 -12.34 -12.03 -10.77
C LEU A 38 -13.52 -11.54 -9.92
N PHE A 39 -13.27 -10.66 -8.94
CA PHE A 39 -14.36 -10.09 -8.13
C PHE A 39 -15.29 -9.19 -8.94
N MET A 40 -14.76 -8.41 -9.89
CA MET A 40 -15.58 -7.62 -10.81
C MET A 40 -16.46 -8.53 -11.68
N ALA A 41 -15.89 -9.58 -12.27
CA ALA A 41 -16.64 -10.52 -13.10
C ALA A 41 -17.72 -11.23 -12.29
N TYR A 42 -17.41 -11.65 -11.06
CA TYR A 42 -18.38 -12.26 -10.15
C TYR A 42 -19.55 -11.32 -9.81
N SER A 43 -19.24 -10.06 -9.48
CA SER A 43 -20.26 -9.03 -9.22
C SER A 43 -21.14 -8.77 -10.44
N ALA A 44 -20.53 -8.64 -11.62
CA ALA A 44 -21.26 -8.46 -12.88
C ALA A 44 -22.18 -9.65 -13.19
N LEU A 45 -21.73 -10.88 -12.92
CA LEU A 45 -22.50 -12.10 -13.12
C LEU A 45 -23.73 -12.16 -12.19
N ILE A 46 -23.59 -11.73 -10.93
CA ILE A 46 -24.73 -11.63 -9.99
C ILE A 46 -25.76 -10.61 -10.50
N VAL A 47 -25.32 -9.44 -10.95
CA VAL A 47 -26.21 -8.39 -11.45
C VAL A 47 -26.93 -8.83 -12.73
N LEU A 48 -26.24 -9.48 -13.67
CA LEU A 48 -26.83 -10.03 -14.89
C LEU A 48 -27.85 -11.13 -14.57
N SER A 49 -27.51 -12.04 -13.66
CA SER A 49 -28.40 -13.12 -13.22
C SER A 49 -29.69 -12.58 -12.59
N ARG A 50 -29.61 -11.46 -11.87
CA ARG A 50 -30.77 -10.76 -11.32
C ARG A 50 -31.65 -10.12 -12.40
N GLN A 51 -31.06 -9.55 -13.45
CA GLN A 51 -31.80 -8.96 -14.57
C GLN A 51 -32.53 -10.01 -15.41
N MET A 52 -31.98 -11.23 -15.51
CA MET A 52 -32.60 -12.38 -16.19
C MET A 52 -33.77 -13.03 -15.41
N GLY A 53 -34.19 -12.43 -14.28
CA GLY A 53 -35.40 -12.85 -13.56
C GLY A 53 -35.20 -13.96 -12.52
N TRP A 54 -33.97 -14.41 -12.26
CA TRP A 54 -33.72 -15.33 -11.15
C TRP A 54 -33.92 -14.61 -9.81
N LYS A 55 -34.92 -15.05 -9.05
CA LYS A 55 -35.14 -14.64 -7.65
C LYS A 55 -34.12 -15.31 -6.75
N ILE A 56 -32.93 -14.75 -6.70
CA ILE A 56 -31.90 -15.16 -5.74
C ILE A 56 -32.38 -14.72 -4.34
N PRO A 57 -32.39 -15.58 -3.31
CA PRO A 57 -32.71 -15.18 -1.95
C PRO A 57 -31.55 -14.36 -1.36
N ILE A 58 -31.59 -13.04 -1.56
CA ILE A 58 -30.54 -12.09 -1.13
C ILE A 58 -30.57 -11.86 0.40
N SER A 59 -31.63 -12.27 1.09
CA SER A 59 -31.83 -12.08 2.54
C SER A 59 -30.69 -12.67 3.38
N VAL A 60 -30.24 -13.88 3.05
CA VAL A 60 -29.15 -14.56 3.77
C VAL A 60 -27.79 -13.88 3.53
N LEU A 61 -27.61 -13.24 2.36
CA LEU A 61 -26.35 -12.57 2.02
C LEU A 61 -26.21 -11.21 2.72
N GLY A 62 -27.32 -10.48 2.91
CA GLY A 62 -27.34 -9.17 3.55
C GLY A 62 -26.92 -9.21 5.03
N GLU A 63 -27.29 -10.27 5.74
CA GLU A 63 -26.97 -10.47 7.16
C GLU A 63 -25.47 -10.76 7.40
N LEU A 64 -24.80 -11.46 6.48
CA LEU A 64 -23.35 -11.67 6.58
C LEU A 64 -22.57 -10.37 6.40
N THR A 65 -22.98 -9.51 5.45
CA THR A 65 -22.29 -8.23 5.17
C THR A 65 -22.54 -7.17 6.24
N SER A 66 -23.65 -7.23 6.96
CA SER A 66 -23.98 -6.23 8.00
C SER A 66 -23.26 -6.49 9.33
N ASN A 67 -22.59 -7.64 9.49
CA ASN A 67 -21.89 -7.97 10.71
C ASN A 67 -20.63 -7.10 10.88
N VAL A 68 -20.79 -6.04 11.68
CA VAL A 68 -19.74 -5.06 12.01
C VAL A 68 -18.50 -5.73 12.60
N ALA A 69 -18.65 -6.83 13.33
CA ALA A 69 -17.51 -7.52 13.95
C ALA A 69 -16.52 -8.05 12.91
N TYR A 70 -17.00 -8.62 11.80
CA TYR A 70 -16.13 -9.12 10.73
C TYR A 70 -15.32 -8.00 10.08
N ASN A 71 -15.97 -6.88 9.77
CA ASN A 71 -15.33 -5.72 9.17
C ASN A 71 -14.27 -5.11 10.10
N LEU A 72 -14.56 -5.01 11.39
CA LEU A 72 -13.61 -4.52 12.40
C LEU A 72 -12.40 -5.44 12.55
N VAL A 73 -12.62 -6.75 12.65
CA VAL A 73 -11.54 -7.73 12.80
C VAL A 73 -10.63 -7.73 11.58
N LEU A 74 -11.19 -7.73 10.37
CA LEU A 74 -10.39 -7.64 9.14
C LEU A 74 -9.57 -6.35 9.07
N GLY A 75 -10.17 -5.21 9.40
CA GLY A 75 -9.49 -3.92 9.41
C GLY A 75 -8.33 -3.89 10.40
N LEU A 76 -8.56 -4.39 11.63
CA LEU A 76 -7.55 -4.45 12.67
C LEU A 76 -6.39 -5.38 12.31
N LEU A 77 -6.69 -6.57 11.78
CA LEU A 77 -5.68 -7.52 11.31
C LEU A 77 -4.82 -6.95 10.18
N LEU A 78 -5.43 -6.20 9.25
CA LEU A 78 -4.71 -5.52 8.19
C LEU A 78 -3.70 -4.51 8.74
N VAL A 79 -4.12 -3.69 9.71
CA VAL A 79 -3.26 -2.68 10.35
C VAL A 79 -2.09 -3.35 11.08
N PHE A 80 -2.34 -4.40 11.86
CA PHE A 80 -1.26 -5.13 12.54
C PHE A 80 -0.28 -5.78 11.56
N ARG A 81 -0.79 -6.36 10.47
CA ARG A 81 0.05 -6.93 9.41
C ARG A 81 0.93 -5.88 8.73
N THR A 82 0.38 -4.71 8.45
CA THR A 82 1.15 -3.61 7.85
C THR A 82 2.19 -3.05 8.80
N ASN A 83 1.87 -2.92 10.10
CA ASN A 83 2.81 -2.45 11.11
C ASN A 83 4.00 -3.40 11.25
N SER A 84 3.77 -4.71 11.38
CA SER A 84 4.85 -5.70 11.49
C SER A 84 5.76 -5.71 10.24
N SER A 85 5.17 -5.57 9.05
CA SER A 85 5.94 -5.50 7.80
C SER A 85 6.79 -4.22 7.74
N TYR A 86 6.26 -3.10 8.25
CA TYR A 86 6.94 -1.81 8.31
C TYR A 86 8.14 -1.84 9.26
N ASP A 87 7.97 -2.43 10.45
CA ASP A 87 9.06 -2.56 11.42
C ASP A 87 10.23 -3.35 10.84
N ARG A 88 9.96 -4.49 10.19
CA ARG A 88 11.01 -5.30 9.53
C ARG A 88 11.72 -4.54 8.40
N TYR A 89 10.98 -3.76 7.61
CA TYR A 89 11.58 -2.91 6.58
C TYR A 89 12.53 -1.87 7.20
N TRP A 90 12.11 -1.26 8.31
CA TRP A 90 12.89 -0.24 9.00
C TRP A 90 14.12 -0.82 9.71
N GLU A 91 14.00 -2.00 10.30
CA GLU A 91 15.12 -2.78 10.85
C GLU A 91 16.17 -3.09 9.78
N GLY A 92 15.75 -3.54 8.59
CA GLY A 92 16.66 -3.78 7.46
C GLY A 92 17.40 -2.51 7.03
N ARG A 93 16.70 -1.36 6.96
CA ARG A 93 17.31 -0.06 6.66
C ARG A 93 18.35 0.35 7.71
N LYS A 94 18.06 0.14 8.99
CA LYS A 94 19.02 0.41 10.09
C LYS A 94 20.25 -0.48 9.97
N ALA A 95 20.07 -1.78 9.72
CA ALA A 95 21.18 -2.72 9.55
C ALA A 95 22.10 -2.33 8.38
N TRP A 96 21.53 -1.94 7.24
CA TRP A 96 22.32 -1.42 6.11
C TRP A 96 23.12 -0.17 6.49
N GLY A 97 22.51 0.75 7.24
CA GLY A 97 23.19 1.94 7.78
C GLY A 97 24.37 1.58 8.68
N GLN A 98 24.21 0.57 9.53
CA GLN A 98 25.30 0.08 10.39
C GLN A 98 26.48 -0.48 9.58
N ILE A 99 26.21 -1.23 8.51
CA ILE A 99 27.26 -1.74 7.61
C ILE A 99 28.04 -0.58 6.98
N VAL A 100 27.35 0.43 6.48
CA VAL A 100 28.00 1.63 5.89
C VAL A 100 28.88 2.34 6.91
N ILE A 101 28.41 2.47 8.16
CA ILE A 101 29.18 3.09 9.24
C ILE A 101 30.41 2.24 9.59
N ALA A 102 30.26 0.93 9.71
CA ALA A 102 31.36 0.01 9.99
C ALA A 102 32.43 0.06 8.90
N LEU A 103 32.04 0.07 7.62
CA LEU A 103 32.96 0.23 6.49
C LEU A 103 33.70 1.57 6.52
N ARG A 104 33.01 2.68 6.84
CA ARG A 104 33.65 3.99 6.98
C ARG A 104 34.65 4.03 8.13
N ASN A 105 34.32 3.40 9.25
CA ASN A 105 35.24 3.30 10.39
C ASN A 105 36.45 2.44 10.03
N PHE A 106 36.24 1.29 9.39
CA PHE A 106 37.31 0.41 8.91
C PHE A 106 38.26 1.13 7.94
N ALA A 107 37.72 1.86 6.97
CA ALA A 107 38.51 2.66 6.03
C ALA A 107 39.37 3.73 6.74
N ARG A 108 38.81 4.41 7.75
CA ARG A 108 39.56 5.39 8.58
C ARG A 108 40.67 4.71 9.38
N THR A 109 40.39 3.55 9.98
CA THR A 109 41.39 2.79 10.72
C THR A 109 42.56 2.39 9.81
N ILE A 110 42.28 1.89 8.60
CA ILE A 110 43.32 1.57 7.61
C ILE A 110 44.16 2.81 7.30
N GLN A 111 43.51 3.94 6.97
CA GLN A 111 44.19 5.18 6.62
C GLN A 111 45.09 5.69 7.75
N VAL A 112 44.69 5.56 9.01
CA VAL A 112 45.50 5.98 10.16
C VAL A 112 46.61 4.98 10.48
N SER A 113 46.41 3.70 10.18
CA SER A 113 47.38 2.65 10.48
C SER A 113 48.55 2.57 9.49
N ILE A 114 48.40 3.13 8.29
CA ILE A 114 49.46 3.21 7.29
C ILE A 114 50.14 4.58 7.50
N PRO A 115 51.39 4.63 8.01
CA PRO A 115 52.11 5.87 8.24
C PRO A 115 52.49 6.60 6.94
#